data_AF-A0A6I4N1W8-F1
#
_entry.id   AF-A0A6I4N1W8-F1
#
_cell.length_a   1.000
_cell.length_b   1.000
_cell.length_c   1.000
_cell.angle_alpha   90.00
_cell.angle_beta   90.00
_cell.angle_gamma   90.00
#
_symmetry.space_group_name_H-M   'P 1'
#
loop_
_entity.id
_entity.type
_entity.pdbx_description
1 polymer ?
#
loop_
_entity_poly.entity_id
_entity_poly.type
_entity_poly.pdbx_seq_one_letter_code
_entity_poly.pdbx_strand_id
1 'polypeptide(L)' 'MNTIDDLVVLIRDELGLAVSVQDAQRPLDEIAGWDSVHLLWLTAALERRTGRSVSMPDMLEAGTLGGIYQVAVAA' A
#
# COMPACT_ATOMS: atom_id res chain seq x y z
N MET A 1 7.32 -10.20 -0.63
CA MET A 1 6.14 -9.45 -0.17
C MET A 1 5.07 -10.50 0.05
N ASN A 2 4.97 -11.00 1.27
CA ASN A 2 4.19 -12.19 1.61
C ASN A 2 3.17 -11.92 2.71
N THR A 3 3.29 -10.77 3.41
CA THR A 3 2.42 -10.38 4.52
C THR A 3 2.11 -8.88 4.48
N ILE A 4 1.09 -8.46 5.23
CA ILE A 4 0.76 -7.04 5.40
C ILE A 4 1.85 -6.28 6.16
N ASP A 5 2.57 -6.96 7.07
CA ASP A 5 3.74 -6.42 7.76
C ASP A 5 4.85 -6.03 6.77
N ASP A 6 5.09 -6.84 5.74
CA ASP A 6 6.07 -6.52 4.69
C ASP A 6 5.68 -5.23 3.93
N LEU A 7 4.39 -4.99 3.72
CA LEU A 7 3.88 -3.78 3.07
C LEU A 7 4.08 -2.56 3.96
N VAL A 8 3.78 -2.68 5.25
CA VAL A 8 3.97 -1.61 6.23
C VAL A 8 5.45 -1.26 6.37
N VAL A 9 6.33 -2.25 6.39
CA VAL A 9 7.80 -2.04 6.40
C VAL A 9 8.24 -1.32 5.13
N LEU A 10 7.76 -1.74 3.96
CA LEU A 10 8.07 -1.07 2.68
C LEU A 10 7.74 0.42 2.71
N ILE A 11 6.53 0.76 3.16
CA ILE A 11 6.06 2.13 3.22
C ILE A 11 6.89 2.94 4.22
N ARG A 12 7.22 2.37 5.37
CA ARG A 12 8.05 3.03 6.38
C ARG A 12 9.46 3.31 5.86
N ASP A 13 10.08 2.31 5.24
CA ASP A 13 11.48 2.38 4.85
C ASP A 13 11.69 3.28 3.61
N GLU A 14 10.74 3.26 2.66
CA GLU A 14 10.91 3.98 1.39
C GLU A 14 10.19 5.33 1.36
N LEU A 15 9.05 5.47 2.04
CA LEU A 15 8.27 6.72 2.07
C LEU A 15 8.48 7.51 3.37
N GLY A 16 9.12 6.93 4.38
CA GLY A 16 9.33 7.57 5.68
C GLY A 16 8.04 7.79 6.48
N LEU A 17 6.94 7.14 6.09
CA LEU A 17 5.65 7.28 6.77
C LEU A 17 5.60 6.42 8.02
N ALA A 18 5.15 7.01 9.13
CA ALA A 18 4.99 6.34 10.41
C ALA A 18 3.70 5.51 10.45
N VAL A 19 3.64 4.45 9.65
CA VAL A 19 2.50 3.52 9.59
C VAL A 19 2.78 2.24 10.36
N SER A 20 1.74 1.65 10.94
CA SER A 20 1.76 0.33 11.58
C SER A 20 0.71 -0.60 10.97
N VAL A 21 0.77 -1.89 11.30
CA VAL A 21 -0.26 -2.87 10.90
C VAL A 21 -1.63 -2.50 11.48
N GLN A 22 -1.68 -1.83 12.64
CA GLN A 22 -2.93 -1.37 13.24
C GLN A 22 -3.59 -0.26 12.40
N ASP A 23 -2.79 0.54 11.70
CA ASP A 23 -3.28 1.56 10.77
C ASP A 23 -3.74 0.98 9.44
N ALA A 24 -3.49 -0.31 9.18
CA ALA A 24 -3.73 -0.86 7.85
C ALA A 24 -5.21 -0.91 7.45
N GLN A 25 -6.13 -0.88 8.43
CA GLN A 25 -7.57 -0.81 8.20
C GLN A 25 -8.09 0.63 8.20
N ARG A 26 -7.23 1.62 8.42
CA ARG A 26 -7.63 3.03 8.43
C ARG A 26 -7.71 3.56 7.00
N PRO A 27 -8.63 4.50 6.74
CA PRO A 27 -8.63 5.26 5.50
C PRO A 27 -7.26 5.90 5.22
N LEU A 28 -6.82 5.88 3.97
CA LEU A 28 -5.51 6.43 3.58
C LEU A 28 -5.39 7.93 3.89
N ASP A 29 -6.48 8.69 3.80
CA ASP A 29 -6.54 10.12 4.10
C ASP A 29 -6.40 10.44 5.60
N GLU A 30 -6.54 9.43 6.48
CA GLU A 30 -6.23 9.56 7.90
C GLU A 30 -4.78 9.21 8.26
N ILE A 31 -4.00 8.70 7.30
CA ILE A 31 -2.58 8.39 7.51
C ILE A 31 -1.79 9.70 7.40
N ALA A 32 -1.14 10.08 8.50
CA ALA A 32 -0.33 11.29 8.54
C ALA A 32 0.80 11.24 7.51
N GLY A 33 0.85 12.26 6.65
CA GLY A 33 1.85 12.38 5.58
C GLY A 33 1.50 11.62 4.30
N TRP A 34 0.36 10.92 4.25
CA TRP A 34 -0.10 10.29 3.01
C TRP A 34 -0.51 11.32 1.96
N ASP A 35 -0.26 10.98 0.69
CA ASP A 35 -0.69 11.76 -0.46
C ASP A 35 -1.00 10.84 -1.67
N SER A 36 -1.58 11.40 -2.73
CA SER A 36 -1.93 10.62 -3.93
C SER A 36 -0.72 10.13 -4.74
N VAL A 37 0.44 10.76 -4.59
CA VAL A 37 1.69 10.34 -5.25
C VAL A 37 2.25 9.09 -4.58
N HIS A 38 2.09 8.96 -3.25
CA HIS A 38 2.44 7.76 -2.50
C HIS A 38 1.68 6.54 -3.00
N LEU A 39 0.40 6.70 -3.38
CA LEU A 39 -0.38 5.60 -3.96
C LEU A 39 0.19 5.17 -5.32
N LEU A 40 0.51 6.13 -6.20
CA LEU A 40 1.13 5.83 -7.51
C LEU A 40 2.49 5.14 -7.36
N TRP A 41 3.33 5.66 -6.46
CA TRP A 41 4.62 5.06 -6.13
C TRP A 41 4.43 3.63 -5.61
N LEU A 42 3.47 3.43 -4.71
CA LEU A 42 3.22 2.14 -4.09
C LEU A 42 2.75 1.11 -5.12
N THR A 43 1.86 1.50 -6.04
CA THR A 43 1.45 0.66 -7.16
C THR A 43 2.67 0.21 -7.97
N ALA A 44 3.53 1.15 -8.41
CA ALA A 44 4.73 0.80 -9.18
C ALA A 44 5.72 -0.08 -8.40
N ALA A 45 5.88 0.17 -7.10
CA ALA A 45 6.74 -0.62 -6.23
C ALA A 45 6.21 -2.06 -6.07
N LEU A 46 4.89 -2.22 -5.93
CA LEU A 46 4.24 -3.52 -5.82
C LEU A 46 4.30 -4.30 -7.12
N GLU A 47 4.11 -3.64 -8.27
CA GLU A 47 4.26 -4.28 -9.58
C GLU A 47 5.68 -4.81 -9.77
N ARG A 48 6.70 -4.01 -9.45
CA ARG A 48 8.10 -4.42 -9.54
C ARG A 48 8.45 -5.58 -8.59
N ARG A 49 7.91 -5.56 -7.37
CA ARG A 49 8.22 -6.59 -6.35
C ARG A 49 7.46 -7.89 -6.55
N THR A 50 6.25 -7.84 -7.07
CA THR A 50 5.41 -9.03 -7.31
C THR A 50 5.56 -9.57 -8.73
N GLY A 51 6.04 -8.77 -9.67
CA GLY A 51 6.12 -9.11 -11.08
C GLY A 51 4.75 -9.17 -11.78
N ARG A 52 3.70 -8.68 -11.12
CA ARG A 52 2.33 -8.64 -11.63
C ARG A 52 1.91 -7.21 -11.88
N SER A 53 1.08 -6.96 -12.90
CA SER A 53 0.47 -5.64 -13.03
C SER A 53 -0.67 -5.49 -12.03
N VAL A 54 -0.81 -4.29 -11.48
CA VAL A 54 -1.79 -3.95 -10.46
C VAL A 54 -2.77 -2.94 -11.05
N SER A 55 -4.07 -3.23 -10.94
CA SER A 55 -5.13 -2.33 -11.41
C SER A 55 -5.16 -1.06 -10.57
N MET A 56 -4.85 0.09 -11.18
CA MET A 56 -4.95 1.38 -10.51
C MET A 56 -6.40 1.71 -10.08
N PRO A 57 -7.44 1.44 -10.88
CA PRO A 57 -8.82 1.57 -10.39
C PRO A 57 -9.07 0.80 -9.08
N ASP A 58 -8.67 -0.47 -9.02
CA ASP A 58 -8.89 -1.31 -7.84
C ASP A 58 -8.09 -0.80 -6.61
N MET A 59 -6.91 -0.25 -6.84
CA MET A 59 -6.09 0.37 -5.79
C MET A 59 -6.72 1.65 -5.24
N LEU A 60 -7.41 2.45 -6.08
CA LEU A 60 -8.17 3.62 -5.63
C LEU A 60 -9.41 3.19 -4.83
N GLU A 61 -10.07 2.11 -5.24
CA GLU A 61 -11.24 1.57 -4.55
C GLU A 61 -10.90 0.91 -3.20
N ALA A 62 -9.68 0.39 -3.05
CA ALA A 62 -9.23 -0.28 -1.83
C ALA A 62 -9.28 0.61 -0.57
N GLY A 63 -9.02 1.91 -0.71
CA GLY A 63 -9.20 2.95 0.32
C GLY A 63 -8.36 2.83 1.61
N THR A 64 -7.62 1.73 1.78
CA THR A 64 -6.84 1.37 2.99
C THR A 64 -5.60 0.57 2.59
N LEU A 65 -4.56 0.54 3.43
CA LEU A 65 -3.37 -0.29 3.16
C LEU A 65 -3.69 -1.79 3.13
N GLY A 66 -4.65 -2.22 3.96
CA GLY A 66 -5.14 -3.59 3.98
C GLY A 66 -5.87 -3.96 2.69
N GLY A 67 -6.71 -3.08 2.17
CA GLY A 67 -7.34 -3.26 0.86
C GLY A 67 -6.31 -3.34 -0.27
N ILE A 68 -5.31 -2.46 -0.25
CA ILE A 68 -4.20 -2.46 -1.22
C ILE A 68 -3.46 -3.80 -1.19
N TYR A 69 -3.15 -4.31 0.00
CA TYR A 69 -2.50 -5.62 0.16
C TYR A 69 -3.34 -6.75 -0.46
N GLN A 70 -4.67 -6.72 -0.27
CA GLN A 70 -5.56 -7.72 -0.86
C GLN A 70 -5.55 -7.67 -2.39
N VAL A 71 -5.63 -6.47 -2.96
CA VAL A 71 -5.63 -6.25 -4.42
C VAL A 71 -4.30 -6.67 -5.06
N ALA A 72 -3.17 -6.26 -4.47
CA ALA A 72 -1.87 -6.37 -5.13
C ALA A 72 -1.10 -7.66 -4.77
N VAL A 73 -1.35 -8.25 -3.60
CA VAL A 73 -0.53 -9.35 -3.06
C VAL A 73 -1.36 -10.60 -2.80
N ALA A 74 -2.51 -10.51 -2.13
CA ALA A 74 -3.29 -11.67 -1.69
C ALA A 74 -4.19 -12.29 -2.78
N ALA A 75 -4.25 -11.69 -3.97
CA ALA A 75 -4.93 -12.24 -5.15
C ALA A 75 -4.27 -13.51 -5.70
#